data_AF-A0AAJ6P9C3-F1
#
_entry.id   AF-A0AAJ6P9C3-F1
#
_cell.length_a   1.000
_cell.length_b   1.000
_cell.length_c   1.000
_cell.angle_alpha   90.00
_cell.angle_beta   90.00
_cell.angle_gamma   90.00
#
_symmetry.space_group_name_H-M   'P 1'
#
loop_
_entity.id
_entity.type
_entity.pdbx_description
1 polymer ?
#
loop_
_entity_poly.entity_id
_entity_poly.type
_entity_poly.pdbx_seq_one_letter_code
_entity_poly.pdbx_strand_id
1 'polypeptide(L)'
;MRYSLVSRFRGTLLGVSLGQTLAKRDQQQPQVCTDVAEIAILGAESLIALGKLNLDDWLERQLKKSPHLDTPDSVSPQAILAAIPVALFFHENKIKLRQNLLHLLKIWQDDPIVRDVTLALGYAIAQSLVEQLEPRTLIPQTIAFIGETETSVPQQLLKVNNLLKQGAGLEKVQAELNREIEWSHAIGMTFYCFLSTSEDFRLTVLRAISNNDIQKQDSWSLRSQTIAAMTGALSGAYNSIMGIPVKWQVRLSPEREITSFSQMLELADALVGMWSGVYALDLSANKTQEDESIMSDAQATLCIYAAPRVIRSR
;
A
#
# COMPACT_ATOMS: atom_id res chain seq x y z
N MET A 1 7.52 12.69 -14.74
CA MET A 1 6.67 11.54 -14.40
C MET A 1 6.96 10.36 -15.31
N ARG A 2 7.61 9.32 -14.77
CA ARG A 2 7.89 8.08 -15.51
C ARG A 2 6.62 7.26 -15.74
N TYR A 3 5.68 7.30 -14.79
CA TYR A 3 4.40 6.61 -14.85
C TYR A 3 3.30 7.46 -14.22
N SER A 4 2.05 7.24 -14.65
CA SER A 4 0.89 7.92 -14.03
C SER A 4 0.70 7.48 -12.57
N LEU A 5 0.12 8.35 -11.74
CA LEU A 5 -0.14 8.03 -10.33
C LEU A 5 -1.08 6.81 -10.19
N VAL A 6 -2.12 6.73 -11.02
CA VAL A 6 -3.03 5.58 -11.06
C VAL A 6 -2.32 4.28 -11.42
N SER A 7 -1.40 4.29 -12.38
CA SER A 7 -0.57 3.12 -12.69
C SER A 7 0.30 2.70 -11.51
N ARG A 8 0.78 3.65 -10.69
CA ARG A 8 1.56 3.36 -9.48
C ARG A 8 0.70 2.80 -8.35
N PHE A 9 -0.49 3.36 -8.09
CA PHE A 9 -1.44 2.81 -7.11
C PHE A 9 -1.84 1.38 -7.45
N ARG A 10 -2.20 1.13 -8.72
CA ARG A 10 -2.48 -0.22 -9.24
C ARG A 10 -1.27 -1.13 -9.03
N GLY A 11 -0.07 -0.66 -9.37
CA GLY A 11 1.18 -1.39 -9.18
C GLY A 11 1.42 -1.76 -7.71
N THR A 12 1.18 -0.84 -6.77
CA THR A 12 1.33 -1.09 -5.33
C THR A 12 0.38 -2.17 -4.84
N LEU A 13 -0.93 -2.03 -5.09
CA LEU A 13 -1.93 -2.99 -4.60
C LEU A 13 -1.73 -4.38 -5.22
N LEU A 14 -1.51 -4.45 -6.53
CA LEU A 14 -1.20 -5.72 -7.20
C LEU A 14 0.13 -6.31 -6.71
N GLY A 15 1.10 -5.46 -6.39
CA GLY A 15 2.39 -5.86 -5.84
C GLY A 15 2.25 -6.59 -4.51
N VAL A 16 1.36 -6.14 -3.62
CA VAL A 16 1.03 -6.83 -2.37
C VAL A 16 0.58 -8.26 -2.66
N SER A 17 -0.45 -8.40 -3.50
CA SER A 17 -1.09 -9.69 -3.75
C SER A 17 -0.23 -10.65 -4.55
N LEU A 18 0.58 -10.14 -5.48
CA LEU A 18 1.61 -10.93 -6.16
C LEU A 18 2.66 -11.42 -5.18
N GLY A 19 3.15 -10.56 -4.30
CA GLY A 19 4.12 -10.93 -3.27
C GLY A 19 3.61 -12.07 -2.39
N GLN A 20 2.39 -11.93 -1.87
CA GLN A 20 1.73 -12.96 -1.07
C GLN A 20 1.55 -14.26 -1.86
N THR A 21 1.00 -14.19 -3.07
CA THR A 21 0.68 -15.37 -3.89
C THR A 21 1.93 -16.13 -4.33
N LEU A 22 2.98 -15.42 -4.73
CA LEU A 22 4.23 -16.04 -5.19
C LEU A 22 5.06 -16.62 -4.03
N ALA A 23 4.88 -16.11 -2.81
CA ALA A 23 5.54 -16.64 -1.62
C ALA A 23 4.86 -17.88 -1.03
N LYS A 24 3.57 -18.12 -1.33
CA LYS A 24 2.86 -19.34 -0.94
C LYS A 24 3.46 -20.55 -1.67
N ARG A 25 4.13 -21.45 -0.93
CA ARG A 25 4.75 -22.67 -1.48
C ARG A 25 3.86 -23.92 -1.43
N ASP A 26 2.73 -23.91 -0.71
CA ASP A 26 1.78 -25.04 -0.62
C ASP A 26 0.31 -24.58 -0.51
N GLN A 27 -0.62 -25.40 -1.04
CA GLN A 27 -2.07 -25.13 -1.14
C GLN A 27 -2.85 -25.10 0.19
N GLN A 28 -2.20 -25.27 1.34
CA GLN A 28 -2.87 -25.57 2.62
C GLN A 28 -3.00 -24.41 3.64
N GLN A 29 -2.65 -23.16 3.29
CA GLN A 29 -2.96 -22.01 4.16
C GLN A 29 -3.82 -20.95 3.44
N PRO A 30 -5.15 -21.13 3.38
CA PRO A 30 -6.06 -20.17 2.76
C PRO A 30 -6.46 -19.01 3.70
N GLN A 31 -6.60 -19.24 5.02
CA GLN A 31 -7.34 -18.31 5.89
C GLN A 31 -6.60 -16.98 6.15
N VAL A 32 -5.45 -17.01 6.86
CA VAL A 32 -4.80 -15.81 7.44
C VAL A 32 -4.36 -14.77 6.40
N CYS A 33 -3.99 -15.21 5.19
CA CYS A 33 -3.54 -14.30 4.13
C CYS A 33 -4.72 -13.61 3.41
N THR A 34 -5.89 -14.25 3.37
CA THR A 34 -7.12 -13.69 2.79
C THR A 34 -7.66 -12.58 3.69
N ASP A 35 -7.56 -12.79 5.00
CA ASP A 35 -7.96 -11.84 6.05
C ASP A 35 -7.23 -10.49 5.94
N VAL A 36 -5.92 -10.52 5.64
CA VAL A 36 -5.09 -9.30 5.51
C VAL A 36 -5.53 -8.43 4.32
N ALA A 37 -5.76 -9.07 3.17
CA ALA A 37 -6.19 -8.37 1.97
C ALA A 37 -7.58 -7.77 2.16
N GLU A 38 -8.47 -8.49 2.86
CA GLU A 38 -9.81 -8.01 3.15
C GLU A 38 -9.82 -6.79 4.08
N ILE A 39 -9.02 -6.78 5.15
CA ILE A 39 -8.90 -5.60 6.05
C ILE A 39 -8.41 -4.38 5.28
N ALA A 40 -7.41 -4.54 4.41
CA ALA A 40 -6.89 -3.45 3.59
C ALA A 40 -7.96 -2.93 2.59
N ILE A 41 -8.73 -3.83 1.97
CA ILE A 41 -9.84 -3.47 1.07
C ILE A 41 -10.89 -2.66 1.83
N LEU A 42 -11.34 -3.13 3.01
CA LEU A 42 -12.33 -2.44 3.82
C LEU A 42 -11.88 -1.05 4.26
N GLY A 43 -10.60 -0.90 4.60
CA GLY A 43 -10.02 0.41 4.91
C GLY A 43 -9.96 1.35 3.72
N ALA A 44 -9.60 0.83 2.55
CA ALA A 44 -9.63 1.59 1.32
C ALA A 44 -11.07 2.03 0.96
N GLU A 45 -12.06 1.15 1.09
CA GLU A 45 -13.47 1.48 0.90
C GLU A 45 -13.93 2.60 1.86
N SER A 46 -13.52 2.56 3.13
CA SER A 46 -13.78 3.62 4.11
C SER A 46 -13.16 4.96 3.69
N LEU A 47 -11.88 4.95 3.29
CA LEU A 47 -11.18 6.13 2.79
C LEU A 47 -11.86 6.72 1.54
N ILE A 48 -12.31 5.86 0.63
CA ILE A 48 -13.03 6.28 -0.59
C ILE A 48 -14.38 6.91 -0.21
N ALA A 49 -15.15 6.27 0.67
CA ALA A 49 -16.48 6.74 1.02
C ALA A 49 -16.47 8.07 1.79
N LEU A 50 -15.46 8.28 2.63
CA LEU A 50 -15.42 9.43 3.55
C LEU A 50 -14.42 10.51 3.13
N GLY A 51 -13.51 10.23 2.19
CA GLY A 51 -12.42 11.13 1.79
C GLY A 51 -11.40 11.41 2.90
N LYS A 52 -11.45 10.66 4.01
CA LYS A 52 -10.57 10.80 5.19
C LYS A 52 -10.48 9.48 5.94
N LEU A 53 -9.44 9.32 6.75
CA LEU A 53 -9.35 8.19 7.67
C LEU A 53 -10.39 8.34 8.78
N ASN A 54 -11.23 7.33 8.94
CA ASN A 54 -12.18 7.22 10.04
C ASN A 54 -12.10 5.79 10.59
N LEU A 55 -11.55 5.64 11.79
CA LEU A 55 -11.34 4.32 12.39
C LEU A 55 -12.67 3.65 12.75
N ASP A 56 -13.67 4.43 13.17
CA ASP A 56 -14.97 3.89 13.57
C ASP A 56 -15.69 3.27 12.36
N ASP A 57 -15.72 3.97 11.22
CA ASP A 57 -16.31 3.45 9.97
C ASP A 57 -15.53 2.23 9.44
N TRP A 58 -14.20 2.24 9.54
CA TRP A 58 -13.38 1.07 9.17
C TRP A 58 -13.73 -0.13 10.04
N LEU A 59 -13.72 0.02 11.37
CA LEU A 59 -14.03 -1.05 12.32
C LEU A 59 -15.46 -1.56 12.13
N GLU A 60 -16.43 -0.68 11.90
CA GLU A 60 -17.82 -1.06 11.62
C GLU A 60 -17.92 -1.93 10.36
N ARG A 61 -17.20 -1.57 9.28
CA ARG A 61 -17.13 -2.40 8.06
C ARG A 61 -16.50 -3.75 8.31
N GLN A 62 -15.43 -3.79 9.10
CA GLN A 62 -14.76 -5.04 9.49
C GLN A 62 -15.70 -5.96 10.28
N LEU A 63 -16.37 -5.44 11.31
CA LEU A 63 -17.31 -6.18 12.14
C LEU A 63 -18.51 -6.71 11.33
N LYS A 64 -19.01 -5.93 10.36
CA LYS A 64 -20.13 -6.33 9.51
C LYS A 64 -19.77 -7.43 8.53
N LYS A 65 -18.60 -7.34 7.89
CA LYS A 65 -18.22 -8.24 6.79
C LYS A 65 -17.59 -9.53 7.31
N SER A 66 -16.80 -9.42 8.37
CA SER A 66 -15.99 -10.52 8.89
C SER A 66 -15.98 -10.49 10.43
N PRO A 67 -17.09 -10.85 11.09
CA PRO A 67 -17.23 -10.83 12.55
C PRO A 67 -16.28 -11.80 13.28
N HIS A 68 -15.59 -12.69 12.56
CA HIS A 68 -14.58 -13.61 13.08
C HIS A 68 -13.15 -13.04 13.03
N LEU A 69 -12.94 -11.86 12.44
CA LEU A 69 -11.68 -11.13 12.54
C LEU A 69 -11.63 -10.44 13.89
N ASP A 70 -11.36 -11.22 14.95
CA ASP A 70 -11.02 -10.66 16.25
C ASP A 70 -9.87 -9.66 16.06
N THR A 71 -9.95 -8.51 16.75
CA THR A 71 -8.80 -7.62 16.89
C THR A 71 -7.62 -8.47 17.37
N PRO A 72 -6.54 -8.61 16.60
CA PRO A 72 -5.60 -9.69 16.83
C PRO A 72 -4.92 -9.48 18.18
N ASP A 73 -5.04 -10.47 19.07
CA ASP A 73 -4.33 -10.57 20.35
C ASP A 73 -2.81 -10.70 20.19
N SER A 74 -2.27 -10.55 18.97
CA SER A 74 -0.85 -10.66 18.67
C SER A 74 -0.40 -9.68 17.59
N VAL A 75 0.90 -9.37 17.62
CA VAL A 75 1.65 -8.54 16.67
C VAL A 75 1.46 -9.05 15.25
N SER A 76 0.41 -8.57 14.59
CA SER A 76 -0.06 -9.17 13.34
C SER A 76 0.50 -8.44 12.11
N PRO A 77 1.05 -9.15 11.12
CA PRO A 77 1.45 -8.57 9.83
C PRO A 77 0.28 -7.92 9.08
N GLN A 78 -0.96 -8.20 9.50
CA GLN A 78 -2.17 -7.55 9.03
C GLN A 78 -2.09 -6.02 9.17
N ALA A 79 -1.59 -5.50 10.29
CA ALA A 79 -1.54 -4.06 10.54
C ALA A 79 -0.64 -3.33 9.51
N ILE A 80 0.50 -3.94 9.16
CA ILE A 80 1.47 -3.36 8.23
C ILE A 80 0.88 -3.25 6.82
N LEU A 81 0.23 -4.32 6.35
CA LEU A 81 -0.34 -4.35 5.01
C LEU A 81 -1.66 -3.58 4.92
N ALA A 82 -2.48 -3.59 5.98
CA ALA A 82 -3.68 -2.76 6.10
C ALA A 82 -3.39 -1.26 6.03
N ALA A 83 -2.18 -0.83 6.39
CA ALA A 83 -1.78 0.57 6.30
C ALA A 83 -1.45 1.05 4.88
N ILE A 84 -1.33 0.15 3.89
CA ILE A 84 -0.94 0.51 2.51
C ILE A 84 -1.94 1.48 1.87
N PRO A 85 -3.27 1.27 1.91
CA PRO A 85 -4.24 2.26 1.42
C PRO A 85 -4.09 3.65 2.07
N VAL A 86 -3.80 3.73 3.36
CA VAL A 86 -3.53 5.01 4.05
C VAL A 86 -2.26 5.66 3.49
N ALA A 87 -1.21 4.88 3.25
CA ALA A 87 0.01 5.38 2.64
C ALA A 87 -0.21 5.90 1.22
N LEU A 88 -1.01 5.18 0.41
CA LEU A 88 -1.43 5.63 -0.92
C LEU A 88 -2.23 6.94 -0.83
N PHE A 89 -3.22 7.02 0.05
CA PHE A 89 -4.15 8.15 0.10
C PHE A 89 -3.49 9.45 0.61
N PHE A 90 -2.56 9.36 1.57
CA PHE A 90 -1.91 10.53 2.18
C PHE A 90 -0.48 10.80 1.70
N HIS A 91 -0.04 10.15 0.60
CA HIS A 91 1.36 10.13 0.14
C HIS A 91 2.03 11.50 -0.05
N GLU A 92 1.29 12.54 -0.46
CA GLU A 92 1.86 13.86 -0.74
C GLU A 92 2.23 14.66 0.51
N ASN A 93 1.51 14.46 1.61
CA ASN A 93 1.69 15.25 2.83
C ASN A 93 2.32 14.37 3.91
N LYS A 94 3.65 14.47 4.06
CA LYS A 94 4.43 13.67 5.03
C LYS A 94 3.90 13.78 6.47
N ILE A 95 3.41 14.96 6.87
CA ILE A 95 2.86 15.18 8.21
C ILE A 95 1.54 14.42 8.37
N LYS A 96 0.60 14.59 7.43
CA LYS A 96 -0.68 13.88 7.44
C LYS A 96 -0.48 12.37 7.30
N LEU A 97 0.45 11.93 6.46
CA LEU A 97 0.80 10.52 6.31
C LEU A 97 1.21 9.92 7.66
N ARG A 98 2.19 10.55 8.34
CA ARG A 98 2.65 10.09 9.66
C ARG A 98 1.51 10.06 10.67
N GLN A 99 0.72 11.13 10.75
CA GLN A 99 -0.41 11.23 11.69
C GLN A 99 -1.45 10.14 11.45
N ASN A 100 -1.85 9.90 10.20
CA ASN A 100 -2.86 8.90 9.87
C ASN A 100 -2.36 7.46 10.04
N LEU A 101 -1.09 7.17 9.73
CA LEU A 101 -0.49 5.86 10.00
C LEU A 101 -0.44 5.58 11.52
N LEU A 102 0.00 6.55 12.33
CA LEU A 102 -0.01 6.42 13.79
C LEU A 102 -1.43 6.30 14.35
N HIS A 103 -2.39 7.01 13.77
CA HIS A 103 -3.79 6.92 14.20
C HIS A 103 -4.35 5.53 13.92
N LEU A 104 -4.12 4.98 12.73
CA LEU A 104 -4.54 3.64 12.32
C LEU A 104 -4.02 2.55 13.27
N LEU A 105 -2.74 2.62 13.66
CA LEU A 105 -2.08 1.61 14.49
C LEU A 105 -2.66 1.48 15.90
N LYS A 106 -3.44 2.46 16.36
CA LYS A 106 -4.20 2.36 17.62
C LYS A 106 -5.19 1.19 17.63
N ILE A 107 -5.64 0.73 16.46
CA ILE A 107 -6.49 -0.46 16.33
C ILE A 107 -5.72 -1.74 16.72
N TRP A 108 -4.39 -1.77 16.54
CA TRP A 108 -3.53 -2.95 16.72
C TRP A 108 -2.59 -2.83 17.92
N GLN A 109 -3.12 -2.37 19.06
CA GLN A 109 -2.41 -2.26 20.35
C GLN A 109 -1.14 -1.38 20.36
N ASP A 110 -0.88 -0.62 19.29
CA ASP A 110 0.29 0.26 19.13
C ASP A 110 1.64 -0.44 19.41
N ASP A 111 1.81 -1.68 18.91
CA ASP A 111 3.09 -2.38 19.00
C ASP A 111 4.20 -1.53 18.36
N PRO A 112 5.27 -1.19 19.10
CA PRO A 112 6.25 -0.20 18.64
C PRO A 112 7.05 -0.69 17.43
N ILE A 113 7.31 -1.99 17.29
CA ILE A 113 8.03 -2.53 16.14
C ILE A 113 7.14 -2.47 14.90
N VAL A 114 5.88 -2.92 15.00
CA VAL A 114 4.90 -2.83 13.89
C VAL A 114 4.69 -1.39 13.48
N ARG A 115 4.62 -0.46 14.44
CA ARG A 115 4.52 0.97 14.17
C ARG A 115 5.69 1.46 13.34
N ASP A 116 6.92 1.19 13.75
CA ASP A 116 8.11 1.67 13.07
C ASP A 116 8.27 1.03 11.68
N VAL A 117 7.93 -0.26 11.53
CA VAL A 117 7.88 -0.96 10.23
C VAL A 117 6.83 -0.33 9.30
N THR A 118 5.64 -0.04 9.82
CA THR A 118 4.54 0.58 9.07
C THR A 118 4.90 1.98 8.60
N LEU A 119 5.50 2.78 9.48
CA LEU A 119 6.03 4.11 9.14
C LEU A 119 7.12 4.02 8.07
N ALA A 120 8.04 3.05 8.20
CA ALA A 120 9.12 2.86 7.26
C ALA A 120 8.61 2.53 5.84
N LEU A 121 7.69 1.56 5.76
CA LEU A 121 7.08 1.13 4.50
C LEU A 121 6.23 2.25 3.89
N GLY A 122 5.36 2.87 4.69
CA GLY A 122 4.49 3.94 4.24
C GLY A 122 5.26 5.15 3.70
N TYR A 123 6.37 5.51 4.35
CA TYR A 123 7.26 6.57 3.85
C TYR A 123 7.90 6.21 2.51
N ALA A 124 8.42 5.00 2.36
CA ALA A 124 9.09 4.56 1.13
C ALA A 124 8.11 4.47 -0.05
N ILE A 125 6.89 3.98 0.19
CA ILE A 125 5.80 4.02 -0.79
C ILE A 125 5.51 5.47 -1.18
N ALA A 126 5.33 6.36 -0.20
CA ALA A 126 5.06 7.76 -0.47
C ALA A 126 6.16 8.44 -1.30
N GLN A 127 7.45 8.22 -0.96
CA GLN A 127 8.57 8.75 -1.76
C GLN A 127 8.58 8.21 -3.19
N SER A 128 8.16 6.96 -3.40
CA SER A 128 8.04 6.37 -4.74
C SER A 128 6.93 7.04 -5.55
N LEU A 129 5.80 7.36 -4.92
CA LEU A 129 4.64 7.98 -5.56
C LEU A 129 4.89 9.44 -5.95
N VAL A 130 5.58 10.21 -5.09
CA VAL A 130 5.95 11.61 -5.40
C VAL A 130 7.18 11.74 -6.30
N GLU A 131 7.74 10.63 -6.78
CA GLU A 131 8.97 10.57 -7.59
C GLU A 131 10.20 11.24 -6.93
N GLN A 132 10.27 11.24 -5.59
CA GLN A 132 11.39 11.80 -4.81
C GLN A 132 12.27 10.70 -4.20
N LEU A 133 12.05 9.45 -4.57
CA LEU A 133 12.85 8.33 -4.09
C LEU A 133 14.27 8.40 -4.66
N GLU A 134 15.24 8.67 -3.80
CA GLU A 134 16.66 8.59 -4.10
C GLU A 134 17.25 7.39 -3.32
N PRO A 135 17.73 6.32 -4.00
CA PRO A 135 18.17 5.09 -3.35
C PRO A 135 19.23 5.30 -2.26
N ARG A 136 20.13 6.27 -2.43
CA ARG A 136 21.21 6.55 -1.47
C ARG A 136 20.74 7.24 -0.20
N THR A 137 19.66 8.01 -0.26
CA THR A 137 19.15 8.79 0.87
C THR A 137 17.87 8.23 1.47
N LEU A 138 17.20 7.28 0.80
CA LEU A 138 15.94 6.72 1.24
C LEU A 138 16.03 6.18 2.67
N ILE A 139 17.02 5.34 2.98
CA ILE A 139 17.16 4.78 4.34
C ILE A 139 17.35 5.87 5.41
N PRO A 140 18.34 6.79 5.30
CA PRO A 140 18.48 7.88 6.26
C PRO A 140 17.20 8.72 6.43
N GLN A 141 16.50 9.02 5.33
CA GLN A 141 15.25 9.78 5.37
C GLN A 141 14.10 8.99 6.01
N THR A 142 14.01 7.69 5.76
CA THR A 142 13.05 6.79 6.43
C THR A 142 13.30 6.76 7.93
N ILE A 143 14.55 6.65 8.38
CA ILE A 143 14.90 6.67 9.80
C ILE A 143 14.48 8.00 10.43
N ALA A 144 14.79 9.12 9.78
CA ALA A 144 14.35 10.44 10.25
C ALA A 144 12.81 10.56 10.28
N PHE A 145 12.12 9.95 9.32
CA PHE A 145 10.66 9.91 9.29
C PHE A 145 10.06 9.06 10.41
N ILE A 146 10.69 7.94 10.81
CA ILE A 146 10.28 7.13 11.96
C ILE A 146 10.41 7.96 13.24
N GLY A 147 11.50 8.71 13.39
CA GLY A 147 11.79 9.51 14.57
C GLY A 147 12.49 8.72 15.68
N GLU A 148 12.52 9.28 16.88
CA GLU A 148 13.10 8.63 18.06
C GLU A 148 12.28 7.40 18.47
N THR A 149 12.96 6.28 18.68
CA THR A 149 12.33 5.01 19.04
C THR A 149 13.34 4.07 19.70
N GLU A 150 12.86 3.19 20.56
CA GLU A 150 13.66 2.16 21.25
C GLU A 150 13.75 0.85 20.46
N THR A 151 13.03 0.73 19.34
CA THR A 151 13.02 -0.49 18.54
C THR A 151 14.33 -0.70 17.78
N SER A 152 14.52 -1.91 17.27
CA SER A 152 15.66 -2.27 16.43
C SER A 152 15.52 -1.84 14.96
N VAL A 153 14.38 -1.27 14.55
CA VAL A 153 14.07 -0.95 13.14
C VAL A 153 15.10 0.01 12.52
N PRO A 154 15.45 1.16 13.14
CA PRO A 154 16.47 2.05 12.59
C PRO A 154 17.83 1.38 12.42
N GLN A 155 18.25 0.55 13.38
CA GLN A 155 19.53 -0.16 13.38
C GLN A 155 19.57 -1.20 12.24
N GLN A 156 18.47 -1.93 12.01
CA GLN A 156 18.37 -2.86 10.89
C GLN A 156 18.43 -2.13 9.55
N LEU A 157 17.75 -0.99 9.41
CA LEU A 157 17.83 -0.17 8.19
C LEU A 157 19.24 0.37 7.97
N LEU A 158 19.93 0.86 9.01
CA LEU A 158 21.32 1.29 8.91
C LEU A 158 22.27 0.16 8.48
N LYS A 159 22.06 -1.04 9.02
CA LYS A 159 22.81 -2.23 8.63
C LYS A 159 22.62 -2.56 7.14
N VAL A 160 21.37 -2.51 6.67
CA VAL A 160 21.05 -2.67 5.24
C VAL A 160 21.74 -1.60 4.38
N ASN A 161 21.74 -0.34 4.82
CA ASN A 161 22.43 0.73 4.10
C ASN A 161 23.92 0.44 3.92
N ASN A 162 24.58 -0.09 4.96
CA ASN A 162 25.99 -0.48 4.89
C ASN A 162 26.21 -1.68 3.96
N LEU A 163 25.34 -2.69 4.01
CA LEU A 163 25.40 -3.86 3.13
C LEU A 163 25.21 -3.47 1.66
N LEU A 164 24.29 -2.56 1.37
CA LEU A 164 24.08 -2.01 0.02
C LEU A 164 25.33 -1.27 -0.48
N LYS A 165 25.95 -0.43 0.37
CA LYS A 165 27.20 0.28 0.03
C LYS A 165 28.37 -0.67 -0.25
N GLN A 166 28.42 -1.81 0.44
CA GLN A 166 29.43 -2.85 0.22
C GLN A 166 29.15 -3.72 -1.02
N GLY A 167 28.02 -3.56 -1.69
CA GLY A 167 27.60 -4.45 -2.77
C GLY A 167 27.38 -5.89 -2.31
N ALA A 168 26.96 -6.09 -1.04
CA ALA A 168 26.73 -7.42 -0.48
C ALA A 168 25.67 -8.19 -1.28
N GLY A 169 25.90 -9.48 -1.53
CA GLY A 169 24.94 -10.39 -2.15
C GLY A 169 23.82 -10.83 -1.19
N LEU A 170 22.75 -11.42 -1.75
CA LEU A 170 21.53 -11.79 -1.00
C LEU A 170 21.83 -12.78 0.14
N GLU A 171 22.68 -13.78 -0.10
CA GLU A 171 23.05 -14.79 0.90
C GLU A 171 23.75 -14.17 2.11
N LYS A 172 24.69 -13.24 1.89
CA LYS A 172 25.38 -12.53 2.97
C LYS A 172 24.38 -11.71 3.79
N VAL A 173 23.47 -11.00 3.12
CA VAL A 173 22.45 -10.19 3.80
C VAL A 173 21.51 -11.08 4.63
N GLN A 174 21.07 -12.21 4.09
CA GLN A 174 20.25 -13.18 4.84
C GLN A 174 21.00 -13.70 6.06
N ALA A 175 22.26 -14.12 5.93
CA ALA A 175 23.06 -14.59 7.07
C ALA A 175 23.25 -13.52 8.17
N GLU A 176 23.27 -12.25 7.77
CA GLU A 176 23.37 -11.12 8.70
C GLU A 176 22.03 -10.68 9.30
N LEU A 177 20.90 -10.86 8.61
CA LEU A 177 19.56 -10.42 9.05
C LEU A 177 18.66 -11.56 9.59
N ASN A 178 18.97 -12.84 9.39
CA ASN A 178 18.06 -13.96 9.74
C ASN A 178 18.30 -14.59 11.12
N ARG A 179 18.98 -13.91 12.05
CA ARG A 179 19.31 -14.54 13.35
C ARG A 179 18.11 -14.66 14.29
N GLU A 180 17.06 -13.85 14.12
CA GLU A 180 15.84 -13.89 14.95
C GLU A 180 14.55 -13.59 14.13
N ILE A 181 13.38 -14.00 14.65
CA ILE A 181 12.06 -13.72 14.07
C ILE A 181 11.57 -12.37 14.60
N GLU A 182 12.02 -11.29 13.96
CA GLU A 182 11.61 -9.93 14.32
C GLU A 182 11.19 -9.16 13.05
N TRP A 183 10.13 -8.35 13.14
CA TRP A 183 9.64 -7.55 12.00
C TRP A 183 10.65 -6.48 11.54
N SER A 184 11.57 -6.08 12.41
CA SER A 184 12.74 -5.25 12.07
C SER A 184 13.61 -5.86 10.96
N HIS A 185 13.80 -7.17 10.99
CA HIS A 185 14.52 -7.90 9.95
C HIS A 185 13.69 -8.01 8.67
N ALA A 186 12.37 -8.15 8.78
CA ALA A 186 11.48 -8.21 7.63
C ALA A 186 11.49 -6.91 6.82
N ILE A 187 11.45 -5.75 7.50
CA ILE A 187 11.57 -4.45 6.83
C ILE A 187 12.98 -4.22 6.28
N GLY A 188 14.03 -4.66 6.98
CA GLY A 188 15.39 -4.62 6.46
C GLY A 188 15.54 -5.42 5.16
N MET A 189 14.99 -6.64 5.13
CA MET A 189 15.01 -7.49 3.94
C MET A 189 14.21 -6.87 2.79
N THR A 190 13.07 -6.26 3.09
CA THR A 190 12.24 -5.52 2.12
C THR A 190 13.04 -4.39 1.46
N PHE A 191 13.68 -3.55 2.27
CA PHE A 191 14.49 -2.43 1.78
C PHE A 191 15.68 -2.91 0.96
N TYR A 192 16.38 -3.96 1.39
CA TYR A 192 17.50 -4.49 0.63
C TYR A 192 17.05 -5.06 -0.73
N CYS A 193 16.02 -5.90 -0.76
CA CYS A 193 15.51 -6.50 -2.00
C CYS A 193 15.06 -5.44 -2.98
N PHE A 194 14.40 -4.38 -2.49
CA PHE A 194 14.01 -3.25 -3.33
C PHE A 194 15.21 -2.43 -3.80
N LEU A 195 16.03 -1.89 -2.88
CA LEU A 195 17.10 -0.96 -3.23
C LEU A 195 18.24 -1.59 -4.03
N SER A 196 18.47 -2.90 -3.89
CA SER A 196 19.49 -3.60 -4.68
C SER A 196 19.07 -3.82 -6.15
N THR A 197 17.76 -3.80 -6.46
CA THR A 197 17.24 -4.07 -7.81
C THR A 197 16.03 -3.21 -8.17
N SER A 198 16.01 -1.94 -7.76
CA SER A 198 14.80 -1.09 -7.74
C SER A 198 14.11 -0.94 -9.09
N GLU A 199 14.86 -1.01 -10.19
CA GLU A 199 14.35 -0.87 -11.56
C GLU A 199 13.75 -2.16 -12.15
N ASP A 200 13.87 -3.31 -11.48
CA ASP A 200 13.34 -4.59 -11.94
C ASP A 200 12.39 -5.19 -10.89
N PHE A 201 11.09 -4.96 -11.07
CA PHE A 201 10.03 -5.50 -10.22
C PHE A 201 10.14 -7.01 -10.02
N ARG A 202 10.36 -7.75 -11.11
CA ARG A 202 10.40 -9.22 -11.07
C ARG A 202 11.57 -9.67 -10.21
N LEU A 203 12.75 -9.11 -10.44
CA LEU A 203 13.94 -9.47 -9.69
C LEU A 203 13.81 -9.07 -8.21
N THR A 204 13.27 -7.89 -7.91
CA THR A 204 13.02 -7.41 -6.55
C THR A 204 12.13 -8.39 -5.77
N VAL A 205 10.99 -8.79 -6.36
CA VAL A 205 10.05 -9.72 -5.72
C VAL A 205 10.64 -11.12 -5.60
N LEU A 206 11.32 -11.62 -6.64
CA LEU A 206 11.96 -12.94 -6.58
C LEU A 206 13.03 -13.02 -5.50
N ARG A 207 13.84 -11.97 -5.29
CA ARG A 207 14.83 -11.88 -4.21
C ARG A 207 14.19 -11.95 -2.83
N ALA A 208 13.02 -11.33 -2.64
CA ALA A 208 12.27 -11.42 -1.39
C ALA A 208 11.72 -12.83 -1.09
N ILE A 209 11.45 -13.62 -2.13
CA ILE A 209 10.93 -15.00 -2.01
C ILE A 209 12.05 -16.04 -1.93
N SER A 210 13.22 -15.73 -2.49
CA SER A 210 14.40 -16.59 -2.48
C SER A 210 15.15 -16.47 -1.15
N ASN A 211 14.46 -16.84 -0.07
CA ASN A 211 15.10 -17.27 1.15
C ASN A 211 15.52 -18.72 0.96
N ASN A 212 16.83 -18.93 0.84
CA ASN A 212 17.43 -20.26 0.81
C ASN A 212 17.13 -20.96 2.13
N ASP A 213 16.36 -22.03 2.02
CA ASP A 213 16.48 -23.29 2.75
C ASP A 213 16.11 -23.44 4.24
N ILE A 214 15.40 -24.55 4.48
CA ILE A 214 15.41 -25.40 5.67
C ILE A 214 14.80 -24.78 6.95
N GLN A 215 13.48 -24.65 7.00
CA GLN A 215 12.67 -25.22 8.09
C GLN A 215 11.18 -25.01 7.82
N LYS A 216 10.46 -26.13 7.78
CA LYS A 216 8.99 -26.20 7.76
C LYS A 216 8.46 -25.78 9.13
N GLN A 217 8.34 -24.48 9.36
CA GLN A 217 7.55 -23.94 10.47
C GLN A 217 6.58 -22.89 9.93
N ASP A 218 5.31 -23.02 10.32
CA ASP A 218 4.20 -22.19 9.83
C ASP A 218 4.44 -20.68 10.02
N SER A 219 5.18 -20.29 11.08
CA SER A 219 5.55 -18.89 11.35
C SER A 219 6.49 -18.28 10.29
N TRP A 220 7.40 -19.08 9.71
CA TRP A 220 8.32 -18.62 8.67
C TRP A 220 7.60 -18.36 7.33
N SER A 221 6.53 -19.13 7.07
CA SER A 221 5.67 -18.96 5.88
C SER A 221 5.02 -17.57 5.87
N LEU A 222 4.45 -17.15 7.00
CA LEU A 222 3.75 -15.87 7.10
C LEU A 222 4.72 -14.67 7.00
N ARG A 223 5.89 -14.76 7.63
CA ARG A 223 6.94 -13.73 7.50
C ARG A 223 7.43 -13.59 6.06
N SER A 224 7.71 -14.71 5.37
CA SER A 224 8.13 -14.70 3.97
C SER A 224 7.07 -14.07 3.06
N GLN A 225 5.80 -14.44 3.25
CA GLN A 225 4.67 -13.84 2.53
C GLN A 225 4.58 -12.33 2.78
N THR A 226 4.76 -11.88 4.02
CA THR A 226 4.71 -10.45 4.37
C THR A 226 5.89 -9.69 3.77
N ILE A 227 7.12 -10.22 3.83
CA ILE A 227 8.30 -9.62 3.18
C ILE A 227 8.05 -9.47 1.68
N ALA A 228 7.57 -10.53 1.02
CA ALA A 228 7.27 -10.49 -0.41
C ALA A 228 6.16 -9.47 -0.73
N ALA A 229 5.12 -9.38 0.11
CA ALA A 229 4.03 -8.42 -0.03
C ALA A 229 4.51 -6.97 0.10
N MET A 230 5.27 -6.65 1.15
CA MET A 230 5.86 -5.32 1.36
C MET A 230 6.81 -4.95 0.21
N THR A 231 7.63 -5.90 -0.22
CA THR A 231 8.59 -5.73 -1.33
C THR A 231 7.85 -5.48 -2.64
N GLY A 232 6.79 -6.24 -2.91
CA GLY A 232 5.94 -6.07 -4.08
C GLY A 232 5.21 -4.73 -4.06
N ALA A 233 4.68 -4.30 -2.90
CA ALA A 233 4.03 -3.00 -2.75
C ALA A 233 4.98 -1.84 -3.10
N LEU A 234 6.16 -1.84 -2.49
CA LEU A 234 7.17 -0.79 -2.70
C LEU A 234 7.68 -0.79 -4.15
N SER A 235 8.02 -1.96 -4.69
CA SER A 235 8.45 -2.08 -6.08
C SER A 235 7.35 -1.70 -7.07
N GLY A 236 6.08 -2.01 -6.76
CA GLY A 236 4.92 -1.61 -7.54
C GLY A 236 4.66 -0.11 -7.50
N ALA A 237 4.87 0.54 -6.35
CA ALA A 237 4.80 2.00 -6.24
C ALA A 237 5.87 2.69 -7.11
N TYR A 238 7.07 2.10 -7.18
CA TYR A 238 8.20 2.62 -7.93
C TYR A 238 8.11 2.35 -9.44
N ASN A 239 7.82 1.10 -9.82
CA ASN A 239 7.82 0.63 -11.22
C ASN A 239 6.44 0.68 -11.89
N SER A 240 5.39 0.98 -11.14
CA SER A 240 3.98 0.91 -11.56
C SER A 240 3.54 -0.49 -12.00
N ILE A 241 2.25 -0.63 -12.35
CA ILE A 241 1.72 -1.84 -12.99
C ILE A 241 2.47 -2.21 -14.29
N MET A 242 3.08 -1.23 -14.99
CA MET A 242 3.81 -1.46 -16.23
C MET A 242 5.12 -2.23 -16.01
N GLY A 243 5.72 -2.15 -14.82
CA GLY A 243 6.88 -2.95 -14.45
C GLY A 243 6.55 -4.40 -14.10
N ILE A 244 5.27 -4.74 -13.88
CA ILE A 244 4.84 -6.07 -13.48
C ILE A 244 4.76 -6.98 -14.72
N PRO A 245 5.42 -8.15 -14.76
CA PRO A 245 5.32 -9.05 -15.90
C PRO A 245 3.88 -9.48 -16.21
N VAL A 246 3.45 -9.39 -17.47
CA VAL A 246 2.09 -9.77 -17.91
C VAL A 246 1.71 -11.18 -17.46
N LYS A 247 2.64 -12.15 -17.55
CA LYS A 247 2.41 -13.52 -17.09
C LYS A 247 2.05 -13.64 -15.61
N TRP A 248 2.44 -12.68 -14.78
CA TRP A 248 2.08 -12.62 -13.37
C TRP A 248 0.72 -11.95 -13.15
N GLN A 249 0.41 -10.92 -13.94
CA GLN A 249 -0.92 -10.31 -13.96
C GLN A 249 -2.00 -11.33 -14.33
N VAL A 250 -1.76 -12.15 -15.37
CA VAL A 250 -2.69 -13.21 -15.80
C VAL A 250 -2.83 -14.32 -14.75
N ARG A 251 -1.76 -14.66 -14.02
CA ARG A 251 -1.82 -15.69 -12.97
C ARG A 251 -2.68 -15.30 -11.77
N LEU A 252 -2.82 -14.00 -11.50
CA LEU A 252 -3.77 -13.49 -10.50
C LEU A 252 -5.22 -13.50 -10.97
N SER A 253 -5.48 -13.90 -12.22
CA SER A 253 -6.81 -14.05 -12.80
C SER A 253 -7.20 -15.53 -12.98
N PRO A 254 -7.09 -16.43 -11.97
CA PRO A 254 -7.55 -17.80 -12.17
C PRO A 254 -9.06 -17.80 -12.41
N GLU A 255 -9.52 -18.73 -13.24
CA GLU A 255 -10.88 -18.88 -13.79
C GLU A 255 -12.01 -19.05 -12.73
N ARG A 256 -11.72 -18.89 -11.44
CA ARG A 256 -12.67 -18.90 -10.31
C ARG A 256 -12.61 -17.67 -9.39
N GLU A 257 -11.66 -16.75 -9.57
CA GLU A 257 -11.49 -15.51 -8.78
C GLU A 257 -11.15 -14.31 -9.68
N ILE A 258 -11.94 -14.11 -10.74
CA ILE A 258 -11.91 -12.88 -11.57
C ILE A 258 -12.15 -11.62 -10.72
N THR A 259 -12.65 -11.79 -9.50
CA THR A 259 -12.95 -10.75 -8.52
C THR A 259 -11.69 -10.08 -7.96
N SER A 260 -10.64 -10.79 -7.55
CA SER A 260 -9.58 -10.16 -6.74
C SER A 260 -8.70 -9.17 -7.52
N PHE A 261 -8.30 -9.51 -8.75
CA PHE A 261 -7.48 -8.62 -9.60
C PHE A 261 -8.26 -7.39 -10.08
N SER A 262 -9.49 -7.58 -10.61
CA SER A 262 -10.33 -6.46 -11.05
C SER A 262 -10.68 -5.55 -9.88
N GLN A 263 -11.04 -6.12 -8.73
CA GLN A 263 -11.34 -5.35 -7.52
C GLN A 263 -10.15 -4.52 -7.06
N MET A 264 -8.92 -5.03 -7.11
CA MET A 264 -7.73 -4.24 -6.76
C MET A 264 -7.48 -3.09 -7.72
N LEU A 265 -7.75 -3.28 -9.01
CA LEU A 265 -7.64 -2.22 -10.01
C LEU A 265 -8.72 -1.15 -9.79
N GLU A 266 -9.97 -1.56 -9.61
CA GLU A 266 -11.10 -0.68 -9.32
C GLU A 266 -10.87 0.10 -8.01
N LEU A 267 -10.37 -0.57 -6.98
CA LEU A 267 -10.04 0.04 -5.70
C LEU A 267 -8.91 1.07 -5.83
N ALA A 268 -7.87 0.76 -6.61
CA ALA A 268 -6.80 1.71 -6.91
C ALA A 268 -7.33 2.94 -7.65
N ASP A 269 -8.17 2.74 -8.67
CA ASP A 269 -8.78 3.83 -9.44
C ASP A 269 -9.70 4.68 -8.57
N ALA A 270 -10.50 4.04 -7.71
CA ALA A 270 -11.39 4.71 -6.78
C ALA A 270 -10.62 5.54 -5.75
N LEU A 271 -9.52 5.00 -5.20
CA LEU A 271 -8.62 5.74 -4.30
C LEU A 271 -8.01 6.96 -4.98
N VAL A 272 -7.53 6.85 -6.23
CA VAL A 272 -7.02 8.02 -6.97
C VAL A 272 -8.14 9.02 -7.24
N GLY A 273 -9.32 8.56 -7.66
CA GLY A 273 -10.45 9.44 -7.93
C GLY A 273 -10.90 10.22 -6.69
N MET A 274 -10.90 9.57 -5.52
CA MET A 274 -11.23 10.25 -4.26
C MET A 274 -10.10 11.19 -3.83
N TRP A 275 -8.84 10.75 -3.85
CA TRP A 275 -7.70 11.60 -3.49
C TRP A 275 -7.60 12.85 -4.38
N SER A 276 -7.84 12.71 -5.69
CA SER A 276 -7.81 13.82 -6.65
C SER A 276 -9.04 14.73 -6.58
N GLY A 277 -10.04 14.38 -5.77
CA GLY A 277 -11.27 15.15 -5.60
C GLY A 277 -12.29 14.97 -6.74
N VAL A 278 -12.04 14.09 -7.71
CA VAL A 278 -12.96 13.83 -8.83
C VAL A 278 -14.34 13.40 -8.33
N TYR A 279 -14.41 12.53 -7.32
CA TYR A 279 -15.69 12.10 -6.74
C TYR A 279 -16.33 13.10 -5.77
N ALA A 280 -15.59 14.11 -5.30
CA ALA A 280 -16.15 15.13 -4.42
C ALA A 280 -17.18 16.02 -5.15
N LEU A 281 -17.04 16.16 -6.48
CA LEU A 281 -17.97 16.90 -7.32
C LEU A 281 -19.33 16.19 -7.40
N ASP A 282 -19.36 14.87 -7.59
CA ASP A 282 -20.62 14.10 -7.69
C ASP A 282 -21.36 14.01 -6.34
N LEU A 283 -20.64 13.89 -5.22
CA LEU A 283 -21.22 13.92 -3.88
C LEU A 283 -21.82 15.30 -3.53
N SER A 284 -21.20 16.38 -4.03
CA SER A 284 -21.72 17.75 -3.87
C SER A 284 -22.91 18.04 -4.79
N ALA A 285 -22.92 17.50 -6.01
CA ALA A 285 -24.03 17.63 -6.95
C ALA A 285 -25.31 16.94 -6.42
N ASN A 286 -25.17 15.76 -5.82
CA ASN A 286 -26.31 15.05 -5.20
C ASN A 286 -26.83 15.74 -3.93
N LYS A 287 -25.97 16.40 -3.14
CA LYS A 287 -26.42 17.24 -2.02
C LYS A 287 -27.16 18.50 -2.48
N THR A 288 -26.77 19.06 -3.62
CA THR A 288 -27.45 20.25 -4.18
C THR A 288 -28.85 19.89 -4.69
N GLN A 289 -29.07 18.66 -5.18
CA GLN A 289 -30.40 18.17 -5.56
C GLN A 289 -31.35 17.92 -4.38
N GLU A 290 -30.84 17.59 -3.19
CA GLU A 290 -31.68 17.45 -1.98
C GLU A 290 -32.05 18.80 -1.36
N ASP A 291 -31.18 19.82 -1.43
CA ASP A 291 -31.47 21.17 -0.93
C ASP A 291 -32.27 22.03 -1.92
N GLU A 292 -32.18 21.78 -3.24
CA GLU A 292 -33.03 22.45 -4.25
C GLU A 292 -34.46 21.86 -4.35
N SER A 293 -34.71 20.72 -3.69
CA SER A 293 -36.04 20.08 -3.61
C SER A 293 -37.05 20.84 -2.72
N ILE A 294 -36.61 21.84 -1.95
CA ILE A 294 -37.49 22.60 -1.03
C ILE A 294 -37.90 23.98 -1.57
N MET A 295 -37.34 24.45 -2.70
CA MET A 295 -37.67 25.77 -3.25
C MET A 295 -37.82 25.75 -4.79
N SER A 296 -38.84 25.06 -5.30
CA SER A 296 -39.25 25.23 -6.71
C SER A 296 -40.77 25.22 -6.85
N ASP A 297 -41.39 26.37 -6.58
CA ASP A 297 -42.66 26.71 -7.20
C ASP A 297 -42.69 28.21 -7.55
N ALA A 298 -41.89 28.60 -8.55
CA ALA A 298 -42.11 29.84 -9.31
C ALA A 298 -41.28 29.85 -10.61
N GLN A 299 -41.95 29.43 -11.69
CA GLN A 299 -41.86 29.96 -13.05
C GLN A 299 -40.53 29.93 -13.82
N ALA A 300 -40.59 29.10 -14.86
CA ALA A 300 -39.72 29.07 -16.03
C ALA A 300 -39.44 30.45 -16.66
N THR A 301 -38.19 30.67 -17.08
CA THR A 301 -37.90 31.49 -18.27
C THR A 301 -36.74 30.87 -19.05
N LEU A 302 -37.00 30.66 -20.34
CA LEU A 302 -36.13 30.06 -21.34
C LEU A 302 -35.07 31.02 -21.87
N CYS A 303 -33.89 30.44 -22.18
CA CYS A 303 -32.90 30.79 -23.21
C CYS A 303 -32.03 32.05 -23.06
N ILE A 304 -30.71 31.91 -23.27
CA ILE A 304 -30.00 32.04 -24.57
C ILE A 304 -28.49 31.81 -24.33
N TYR A 305 -27.87 30.85 -25.05
CA TYR A 305 -26.41 30.77 -25.19
C TYR A 305 -25.97 31.59 -26.41
N ALA A 306 -25.03 32.52 -26.22
CA ALA A 306 -24.35 33.21 -27.32
C ALA A 306 -22.96 32.60 -27.54
N ALA A 307 -22.68 32.14 -28.76
CA ALA A 307 -21.36 31.67 -29.19
C ALA A 307 -20.42 32.85 -29.52
N PRO A 308 -19.09 32.74 -29.28
CA PRO A 308 -18.15 33.82 -29.55
C PRO A 308 -17.84 33.94 -31.05
N ARG A 309 -17.96 35.16 -31.59
CA ARG A 309 -17.61 35.50 -32.97
C ARG A 309 -16.09 35.58 -33.15
N VAL A 310 -15.59 34.82 -34.14
CA VAL A 310 -14.22 34.91 -34.68
C VAL A 310 -14.13 36.14 -35.59
N ILE A 311 -13.25 37.10 -35.27
CA ILE A 311 -12.87 38.19 -36.19
C ILE A 311 -11.60 37.75 -36.93
N ARG A 312 -11.69 37.57 -38.25
CA ARG A 312 -10.52 37.51 -39.15
C ARG A 312 -10.31 38.90 -39.74
N SER A 313 -9.13 39.48 -39.51
CA SER A 313 -8.68 40.70 -40.19
C SER A 313 -8.34 40.39 -41.64
N ARG A 314 -8.78 41.26 -42.55
CA ARG A 314 -8.06 41.52 -43.81
C ARG A 314 -6.87 42.44 -43.54
#